data_AF-A0A1W9TTE0-F1
#
_entry.id   AF-A0A1W9TTE0-F1
#
_cell.length_a   1.000
_cell.length_b   1.000
_cell.length_c   1.000
_cell.angle_alpha   90.00
_cell.angle_beta   90.00
_cell.angle_gamma   90.00
#
_symmetry.space_group_name_H-M   'P 1'
#
loop_
_entity.id
_entity.type
_entity.pdbx_description
1 polymer ?
#
loop_
_entity_poly.entity_id
_entity_poly.type
_entity_poly.pdbx_seq_one_letter_code
_entity_poly.pdbx_strand_id
1 'polypeptide(L)'
;MHWEVTLFHAVRDFDREELHQAEKSMEYVFEEVSGHLEKAGFNSNQITTRMITGVPGRAGAIVVEALKEGYGTIVVGRRGLSHVEEFFMGRVSNKVIQMAREIAVWLIT
;
A
#
# COMPACT_ATOMS: atom_id res chain seq x y z
N MET A 1 4.73 -19.64 -12.61
CA MET A 1 4.39 -18.21 -12.77
C MET A 1 5.18 -17.45 -11.72
N HIS A 2 6.06 -16.54 -12.13
CA HIS A 2 6.86 -15.73 -11.20
C HIS A 2 6.06 -14.46 -10.91
N TRP A 3 5.34 -14.45 -9.80
CA TRP A 3 4.65 -13.26 -9.32
C TRP A 3 5.58 -12.54 -8.34
N GLU A 4 5.63 -11.22 -8.41
CA GLU A 4 6.33 -10.36 -7.46
C GLU A 4 5.30 -9.50 -6.75
N VAL A 5 5.56 -9.17 -5.49
CA VAL A 5 4.69 -8.35 -4.65
C VAL A 5 5.49 -7.26 -3.97
N THR A 6 4.98 -6.03 -4.06
CA THR A 6 5.54 -4.89 -3.36
C THR A 6 4.57 -4.41 -2.30
N LEU A 7 5.00 -4.44 -1.04
CA LEU A 7 4.32 -3.79 0.07
C LEU A 7 4.65 -2.30 0.04
N PHE A 8 3.64 -1.47 -0.16
CA PHE A 8 3.83 -0.04 -0.41
C PHE A 8 3.13 0.83 0.63
N HIS A 9 3.86 1.82 1.17
CA HIS A 9 3.31 2.83 2.07
C HIS A 9 3.66 4.24 1.61
N ALA A 10 2.66 5.12 1.57
CA ALA A 10 2.82 6.52 1.19
C ALA A 10 2.46 7.44 2.34
N VAL A 11 3.41 8.28 2.70
CA VAL A 11 3.36 9.20 3.83
C VAL A 11 3.31 10.63 3.28
N ARG A 12 2.37 11.44 3.79
CA ARG A 12 2.35 12.87 3.47
C ARG A 12 3.48 13.58 4.23
N ASP A 13 3.75 14.83 3.91
CA ASP A 13 4.68 15.63 4.72
C ASP A 13 4.24 15.63 6.19
N PHE A 14 5.18 15.24 7.05
CA PHE A 14 5.15 15.36 8.51
C PHE A 14 6.46 15.98 8.95
N ASP A 15 6.57 16.38 10.22
CA ASP A 15 7.88 16.73 10.78
C ASP A 15 8.81 15.51 10.84
N ARG A 16 10.12 15.75 11.02
CA ARG A 16 11.12 14.68 10.98
C ARG A 16 10.94 13.62 12.06
N GLU A 17 10.42 13.98 13.24
CA GLU A 17 10.25 13.01 14.32
C GLU A 17 9.05 12.12 14.04
N GLU A 18 7.92 12.71 13.61
CA GLU A 18 6.73 11.96 13.20
C GLU A 18 7.02 11.02 12.03
N LEU A 19 7.84 11.45 11.05
CA LEU A 19 8.29 10.59 9.95
C LEU A 19 9.09 9.40 10.46
N HIS A 20 10.06 9.62 11.36
CA HIS A 20 10.89 8.55 11.91
C HIS A 20 10.07 7.51 12.69
N GLN A 21 9.07 7.95 13.44
CA GLN A 21 8.16 7.05 14.16
C GLN A 21 7.25 6.27 13.20
N ALA A 22 6.77 6.93 12.14
CA ALA A 22 5.97 6.28 11.10
C ALA A 22 6.80 5.23 10.34
N GLU A 23 8.05 5.55 10.01
CA GLU A 23 9.01 4.64 9.36
C GLU A 23 9.19 3.37 10.19
N LYS A 24 9.59 3.51 11.47
CA LYS A 24 9.77 2.36 12.37
C LYS A 24 8.51 1.51 12.54
N SER A 25 7.36 2.17 12.71
CA SER A 25 6.09 1.46 12.89
C SER A 25 5.71 0.66 11.65
N MET A 26 5.98 1.21 10.47
CA MET A 26 5.66 0.54 9.20
C MET A 26 6.67 -0.56 8.86
N GLU A 27 7.94 -0.42 9.24
CA GLU A 27 8.95 -1.49 9.11
C GLU A 27 8.46 -2.77 9.80
N TYR A 28 7.98 -2.66 11.04
CA TYR A 28 7.41 -3.79 11.78
C TYR A 28 6.23 -4.44 11.05
N VAL A 29 5.31 -3.63 10.53
CA VAL A 29 4.15 -4.15 9.79
C VAL A 29 4.58 -4.79 8.46
N PHE A 30 5.57 -4.22 7.75
CA PHE A 30 6.10 -4.83 6.54
C PHE A 30 6.78 -6.16 6.82
N GLU A 31 7.53 -6.29 7.91
CA GLU A 31 8.12 -7.56 8.35
C GLU A 31 7.03 -8.60 8.64
N GLU A 32 6.00 -8.22 9.40
CA GLU A 32 4.87 -9.08 9.73
C GLU A 32 4.14 -9.57 8.46
N VAL A 33 3.81 -8.66 7.54
CA VAL A 33 3.10 -8.99 6.30
C VAL A 33 3.98 -9.82 5.36
N SER A 34 5.29 -9.55 5.29
CA SER A 34 6.23 -10.36 4.52
C SER A 34 6.23 -11.80 5.04
N GLY A 35 6.28 -12.00 6.36
CA GLY A 35 6.19 -13.33 6.96
C GLY A 35 4.86 -14.05 6.67
N HIS A 36 3.75 -13.32 6.55
CA HIS A 36 2.48 -13.91 6.09
C HIS A 36 2.51 -14.33 4.61
N LEU A 37 3.11 -13.51 3.75
CA LEU A 37 3.26 -13.84 2.32
C LEU A 37 4.19 -15.03 2.11
N GLU A 38 5.29 -15.12 2.87
CA GLU A 38 6.18 -16.28 2.85
C GLU A 38 5.45 -17.57 3.25
N LYS A 39 4.68 -17.53 4.35
CA LYS A 39 3.83 -18.65 4.77
C LYS A 39 2.78 -19.03 3.72
N ALA A 40 2.33 -18.06 2.91
CA ALA A 40 1.41 -18.27 1.80
C ALA A 40 2.09 -18.80 0.52
N GLY A 41 3.42 -18.94 0.51
CA GLY A 41 4.20 -19.57 -0.57
C GLY A 41 4.98 -18.61 -1.46
N PHE A 42 5.09 -17.33 -1.11
CA PHE A 42 6.02 -16.41 -1.79
C PHE A 42 7.46 -16.67 -1.31
N ASN A 43 8.43 -16.62 -2.21
CA ASN A 43 9.83 -16.58 -1.81
C ASN A 43 10.19 -15.15 -1.36
N SER A 44 11.12 -15.01 -0.41
CA SER A 44 11.54 -13.70 0.10
C SER A 44 12.07 -12.77 -1.00
N ASN A 45 12.69 -13.31 -2.06
CA ASN A 45 13.16 -12.54 -3.21
C ASN A 45 12.05 -12.03 -4.15
N GLN A 46 10.81 -12.47 -3.93
CA GLN A 46 9.62 -12.00 -4.66
C GLN A 46 8.86 -10.93 -3.87
N ILE A 47 9.29 -10.63 -2.64
CA ILE A 47 8.65 -9.66 -1.75
C ILE A 47 9.57 -8.44 -1.62
N THR A 48 9.07 -7.28 -2.00
CA THR A 48 9.77 -6.00 -1.82
C THR A 48 8.95 -5.09 -0.92
N THR A 49 9.60 -4.24 -0.14
CA THR A 49 8.96 -3.20 0.66
C THR A 49 9.37 -1.84 0.11
N ARG A 50 8.44 -0.88 0.08
CA ARG A 50 8.72 0.48 -0.35
C ARG A 50 7.91 1.48 0.45
N MET A 51 8.60 2.43 1.06
CA MET A 51 7.99 3.60 1.67
C MET A 51 8.42 4.86 0.91
N ILE A 52 7.47 5.75 0.66
CA ILE A 52 7.76 7.09 0.17
C ILE A 52 7.10 8.15 1.05
N THR A 53 7.80 9.26 1.25
CA THR A 53 7.38 10.38 2.09
C THR A 53 7.20 11.65 1.26
N GLY A 54 6.62 12.70 1.84
CA GLY A 54 6.43 13.99 1.16
C GLY A 54 5.48 13.95 -0.04
N VAL A 55 4.56 12.98 -0.09
CA VAL A 55 3.64 12.88 -1.24
C VAL A 55 2.45 13.84 -1.09
N PRO A 56 1.97 14.45 -2.19
CA PRO A 56 0.79 15.33 -2.15
C PRO A 56 -0.49 14.55 -1.77
N GLY A 57 -0.54 13.24 -2.06
CA GLY A 57 -1.65 12.39 -1.69
C GLY A 57 -1.35 10.90 -1.83
N ARG A 58 -1.76 10.13 -0.82
CA ARG A 58 -1.50 8.69 -0.72
C ARG A 58 -2.05 7.89 -1.90
N ALA A 59 -3.32 8.13 -2.28
CA ALA A 59 -3.94 7.44 -3.41
C ALA A 59 -3.22 7.72 -4.74
N GLY A 60 -2.83 8.98 -4.98
CA GLY A 60 -2.08 9.34 -6.18
C GLY A 60 -0.71 8.71 -6.20
N ALA A 61 0.00 8.72 -5.07
CA ALA A 61 1.28 8.03 -4.90
C ALA A 61 1.20 6.53 -5.23
N ILE A 62 0.17 5.83 -4.72
CA ILE A 62 -0.04 4.40 -5.03
C ILE A 62 -0.20 4.18 -6.54
N VAL A 63 -1.05 4.97 -7.20
CA VAL A 63 -1.32 4.80 -8.64
C VAL A 63 -0.13 5.17 -9.50
N VAL A 64 0.58 6.26 -9.16
CA VAL A 64 1.79 6.69 -9.87
C VAL A 64 2.89 5.66 -9.75
N GLU A 65 3.13 5.12 -8.56
CA GLU A 65 4.09 4.05 -8.32
C GLU A 65 3.75 2.84 -9.19
N ALA A 66 2.48 2.42 -9.19
CA ALA A 66 2.04 1.25 -9.95
C ALA A 66 2.18 1.41 -11.46
N LEU A 67 1.88 2.59 -12.00
CA LEU A 67 2.12 2.88 -13.41
C LEU A 67 3.61 2.92 -13.75
N LYS A 68 4.42 3.55 -12.89
CA LYS A 68 5.86 3.76 -13.13
C LYS A 68 6.65 2.45 -13.12
N GLU A 69 6.37 1.58 -12.16
CA GLU A 69 7.06 0.29 -12.00
C GLU A 69 6.37 -0.84 -12.78
N GLY A 70 5.25 -0.55 -13.45
CA GLY A 70 4.55 -1.51 -14.31
C GLY A 70 3.80 -2.61 -13.57
N TYR A 71 3.26 -2.33 -12.37
CA TYR A 71 2.44 -3.31 -11.64
C TYR A 71 1.13 -3.57 -12.36
N GLY A 72 0.79 -4.85 -12.56
CA GLY A 72 -0.47 -5.26 -13.18
C GLY A 72 -1.69 -5.18 -12.28
N THR A 73 -1.50 -5.09 -10.96
CA THR A 73 -2.60 -5.05 -9.98
C THR A 73 -2.24 -4.21 -8.75
N ILE A 74 -3.25 -3.55 -8.18
CA ILE A 74 -3.19 -2.86 -6.90
C ILE A 74 -4.14 -3.57 -5.94
N VAL A 75 -3.63 -4.01 -4.79
CA VAL A 75 -4.44 -4.59 -3.71
C VAL A 75 -4.55 -3.57 -2.59
N VAL A 76 -5.77 -3.21 -2.19
CA VAL A 76 -6.03 -2.28 -1.08
C VAL A 76 -7.16 -2.77 -0.20
N GLY A 77 -7.09 -2.47 1.10
CA GLY A 77 -8.20 -2.69 2.00
C GLY A 77 -9.41 -1.83 1.62
N ARG A 78 -10.63 -2.36 1.77
CA ARG A 78 -11.89 -1.63 1.54
C ARG A 78 -12.01 -0.42 2.47
N ARG A 79 -11.52 -0.55 3.71
CA ARG A 79 -11.58 0.48 4.74
C ARG A 79 -10.19 0.80 5.27
N GLY A 80 -10.05 1.99 5.85
CA GLY A 80 -8.86 2.36 6.62
C GLY A 80 -9.08 2.14 8.11
N LEU A 81 -8.10 2.51 8.92
CA LEU A 81 -8.13 2.37 10.39
C LEU A 81 -9.09 3.34 11.10
N SER A 82 -9.75 4.25 10.38
CA SER A 82 -10.71 5.19 10.96
C SER A 82 -12.04 4.51 11.30
N HIS A 83 -12.66 4.88 12.41
CA HIS A 83 -14.03 4.50 12.80
C HIS A 83 -15.07 5.10 11.83
N VAL A 84 -15.22 4.52 10.65
CA VAL A 84 -16.31 4.82 9.70
C VAL A 84 -17.28 3.64 9.69
N GLU A 85 -18.58 3.92 9.53
CA GLU A 85 -19.60 2.87 9.50
C GLU A 85 -19.29 1.81 8.43
N GLU A 86 -19.76 0.58 8.65
CA GLU A 86 -19.42 -0.57 7.80
C GLU A 86 -19.76 -0.35 6.31
N PHE A 87 -20.75 0.49 6.01
CA PHE A 87 -21.15 0.70 4.63
C PHE A 87 -20.22 1.64 3.83
N PHE A 88 -19.28 2.35 4.48
CA PHE A 88 -18.41 3.31 3.78
C PHE A 88 -17.13 2.69 3.22
N MET A 89 -16.72 3.19 2.06
CA MET A 89 -15.42 2.95 1.44
C MET A 89 -14.37 3.90 2.05
N GLY A 90 -13.16 3.39 2.28
CA GLY A 90 -12.03 4.20 2.74
C GLY A 90 -11.68 5.31 1.76
N ARG A 91 -11.32 6.49 2.26
CA ARG A 91 -10.97 7.67 1.42
C ARG A 91 -9.84 7.39 0.42
N VAL A 92 -8.81 6.66 0.84
CA VAL A 92 -7.68 6.30 -0.02
C VAL A 92 -8.13 5.29 -1.08
N SER A 93 -8.75 4.19 -0.66
CA SER A 93 -9.22 3.12 -1.53
C SER A 93 -10.20 3.62 -2.59
N ASN A 94 -11.18 4.45 -2.20
CA ASN A 94 -12.13 5.07 -3.13
C ASN A 94 -11.40 5.89 -4.20
N LYS A 95 -10.41 6.69 -3.79
CA LYS A 95 -9.65 7.52 -4.72
C LYS A 95 -8.71 6.71 -5.62
N VAL A 96 -8.14 5.62 -5.12
CA VAL A 96 -7.36 4.67 -5.94
C VAL A 96 -8.23 4.10 -7.05
N ILE A 97 -9.44 3.61 -6.74
CA ILE A 97 -10.38 3.06 -7.73
C ILE A 97 -10.72 4.09 -8.82
N GLN A 98 -10.96 5.34 -8.42
CA GLN A 98 -11.28 6.43 -9.35
C GLN A 98 -10.10 6.78 -10.28
N MET A 99 -8.86 6.58 -9.81
CA MET A 99 -7.64 6.99 -10.52
C MET A 99 -7.00 5.87 -11.34
N ALA A 100 -7.09 4.62 -10.90
CA ALA A 100 -6.42 3.45 -11.49
C ALA A 100 -7.14 2.94 -12.75
N ARG A 101 -7.21 3.77 -13.80
CA ARG A 101 -7.97 3.48 -15.03
C ARG A 101 -7.47 2.27 -15.83
N GLU A 102 -6.19 1.94 -15.73
CA GLU A 102 -5.53 0.92 -16.55
C GLU A 102 -4.93 -0.22 -15.71
N ILE A 103 -5.19 -0.24 -14.41
CA ILE A 103 -4.64 -1.22 -13.47
C ILE A 103 -5.80 -1.90 -12.75
N ALA A 104 -5.75 -3.23 -12.66
CA ALA A 104 -6.73 -3.98 -11.89
C ALA A 104 -6.64 -3.59 -10.40
N VAL A 105 -7.77 -3.24 -9.77
CA VAL A 105 -7.80 -2.93 -8.32
C VAL A 105 -8.58 -4.01 -7.59
N TRP A 106 -7.93 -4.63 -6.59
CA TRP A 106 -8.52 -5.63 -5.71
C TRP A 106 -8.84 -4.98 -4.37
N LEU A 107 -10.12 -4.95 -4.03
CA LEU A 107 -10.59 -4.52 -2.72
C LEU A 107 -10.75 -5.73 -1.80
N ILE A 108 -10.06 -5.72 -0.67
CA ILE A 108 -10.11 -6.79 0.34
C ILE A 108 -10.81 -6.28 1.62
N THR A 109 -11.65 -7.12 2.24
CA THR A 109 -12.43 -6.82 3.46
C THR A 109 -11.84 -7.44 4.70
#